data_AF-A0A3M1N835-F1
#
_entry.id   AF-A0A3M1N835-F1
#
_cell.length_a   1.000
_cell.length_b   1.000
_cell.length_c   1.000
_cell.angle_alpha   90.00
_cell.angle_beta   90.00
_cell.angle_gamma   90.00
#
_symmetry.space_group_name_H-M   'P 1'
#
loop_
_entity.id
_entity.type
_entity.pdbx_description
1 polymer ?
#
loop_
_entity_poly.entity_id
_entity_poly.type
_entity_poly.pdbx_seq_one_letter_code
_entity_poly.pdbx_strand_id
1 'polypeptide(L)'
;MRVFRQTCRLPQLILAAGLIALTGILVIGAISNLPIEGTPLGWDWQLIWTPIQNGQVDYANGSMRVTPWGLPMLLPLSFLSFRLSWSIVTFITLIAYLLSVPRAAAPWLWALYAILLFTAYPAMRHIADGNIEGFILIGVLLIAFGYNRRRALPLGIGLLIATAKPQTVWLLAVWVSIYLLWRWQPRAWLRVGAVVLAVVMPTMLLYGEAWWAMMQVGHQVGTPVDVSLLASLGRQGYPTLLFAVLAILIVGISSLLALRQPQQLREPHIGMLISASMLISPYTSSISLVTAFAFAVIGMLPLRPRLGAALLILINSLYLVPHETMRAYGAYLITCLLTLMWALCAWHIAQQVRSAPATFQIESA
;
A
#
# COMPACT_ATOMS: atom_id res chain seq x y z
N MET A 1 12.10 -4.74 12.21
CA MET A 1 12.01 -6.17 11.80
C MET A 1 13.10 -7.09 12.42
N ARG A 2 13.02 -7.40 13.74
CA ARG A 2 13.96 -8.34 14.44
C ARG A 2 13.63 -9.84 14.32
N VAL A 3 12.60 -10.21 13.54
CA VAL A 3 11.95 -11.54 13.60
C VAL A 3 12.80 -12.70 13.08
N PHE A 4 13.51 -12.54 11.98
CA PHE A 4 14.16 -13.70 11.36
C PHE A 4 15.56 -13.98 11.95
N ARG A 5 15.71 -13.89 13.28
CA ARG A 5 16.92 -14.38 13.98
C ARG A 5 16.63 -15.55 14.91
N GLN A 6 15.37 -15.80 15.27
CA GLN A 6 14.98 -17.07 15.87
C GLN A 6 14.57 -17.99 14.73
N THR A 7 15.31 -19.07 14.52
CA THR A 7 14.86 -20.20 13.70
C THR A 7 13.59 -20.74 14.34
N CYS A 8 12.42 -20.35 13.83
CA CYS A 8 11.18 -21.03 14.15
C CYS A 8 11.39 -22.51 13.84
N ARG A 9 11.20 -23.37 14.83
CA ARG A 9 11.34 -24.81 14.62
C ARG A 9 10.23 -25.24 13.66
N LEU A 10 10.52 -26.20 12.76
CA LEU A 10 9.57 -26.72 11.78
C LEU A 10 8.15 -27.00 12.36
N PRO A 11 7.99 -27.58 13.57
CA PRO A 11 6.68 -27.78 14.17
C PRO A 11 5.87 -26.49 14.40
N GLN A 12 6.54 -25.39 14.76
CA GLN A 12 5.88 -24.09 14.95
C GLN A 12 5.39 -23.52 13.61
N LEU A 13 6.13 -23.74 12.53
CA LEU A 13 5.73 -23.34 11.19
C LEU A 13 4.53 -24.16 10.71
N ILE A 14 4.55 -25.48 10.94
CA ILE A 14 3.43 -26.37 10.60
C ILE A 14 2.18 -25.97 11.38
N LEU A 15 2.30 -25.76 12.70
CA LEU A 15 1.18 -25.32 13.54
C LEU A 15 0.63 -23.97 13.08
N ALA A 16 1.49 -22.99 12.81
CA ALA A 16 1.06 -21.68 12.32
C ALA A 16 0.36 -21.78 10.97
N ALA A 17 0.89 -22.59 10.04
CA ALA A 17 0.27 -22.83 8.74
C ALA A 17 -1.10 -23.53 8.88
N GLY A 18 -1.20 -24.53 9.75
CA GLY A 18 -2.46 -25.22 10.05
C GLY A 18 -3.52 -24.28 10.65
N LEU A 19 -3.11 -23.41 11.59
CA LEU A 19 -4.00 -22.40 12.16
C LEU A 19 -4.46 -21.38 11.12
N ILE A 20 -3.56 -20.88 10.27
CA ILE A 20 -3.91 -19.97 9.17
C ILE A 20 -4.88 -20.65 8.20
N ALA A 21 -4.64 -21.91 7.84
CA ALA A 21 -5.53 -22.67 6.96
C ALA A 21 -6.92 -22.86 7.58
N LEU A 22 -6.98 -23.25 8.86
CA LEU A 22 -8.24 -23.40 9.59
C LEU A 22 -9.00 -22.06 9.69
N THR A 23 -8.33 -20.98 10.08
CA THR A 23 -8.92 -19.64 10.11
C THR A 23 -9.37 -19.22 8.71
N GLY A 24 -8.59 -19.52 7.68
CA GLY A 24 -8.95 -19.26 6.29
C GLY A 24 -10.24 -19.97 5.88
N ILE A 25 -10.37 -21.26 6.17
CA ILE A 25 -11.59 -22.03 5.87
C ILE A 25 -12.80 -21.41 6.58
N LEU A 26 -12.67 -21.10 7.88
CA LEU A 26 -13.76 -20.54 8.67
C LEU A 26 -14.17 -19.13 8.18
N VAL A 27 -13.20 -18.25 7.95
CA VAL A 27 -13.44 -16.87 7.51
C VAL A 27 -13.98 -16.85 6.07
N ILE A 28 -13.36 -17.60 5.16
CA ILE A 28 -13.82 -17.67 3.76
C ILE A 28 -15.24 -18.21 3.70
N GLY A 29 -15.53 -19.29 4.44
CA GLY A 29 -16.87 -19.87 4.52
C GLY A 29 -17.90 -18.92 5.10
N ALA A 30 -17.56 -18.15 6.15
CA ALA A 30 -18.45 -17.14 6.71
C ALA A 30 -18.72 -15.99 5.72
N ILE A 31 -17.67 -15.46 5.09
CA ILE A 31 -17.79 -14.32 4.16
C ILE A 31 -18.51 -14.72 2.86
N SER A 32 -18.30 -15.94 2.35
CA SER A 32 -18.94 -16.40 1.11
C SER A 32 -20.46 -16.56 1.25
N ASN A 33 -20.95 -16.70 2.49
CA ASN A 33 -22.37 -16.81 2.80
C ASN A 33 -23.05 -15.43 2.99
N LEU A 34 -22.29 -14.33 2.95
CA LEU A 34 -22.89 -12.99 3.02
C LEU A 34 -23.70 -12.69 1.74
N PRO A 35 -24.89 -12.10 1.87
CA PRO A 35 -25.67 -11.66 0.71
C PRO A 35 -25.06 -10.39 0.13
N ILE A 36 -24.08 -10.54 -0.76
CA ILE A 36 -23.37 -9.40 -1.37
C ILE A 36 -23.98 -8.94 -2.71
N GLU A 37 -24.78 -9.79 -3.35
CA GLU A 37 -25.43 -9.47 -4.63
C GLU A 37 -26.43 -8.32 -4.48
N GLY A 38 -26.33 -7.31 -5.34
CA GLY A 38 -27.18 -6.11 -5.28
C GLY A 38 -26.84 -5.15 -4.13
N THR A 39 -25.73 -5.39 -3.41
CA THR A 39 -25.23 -4.51 -2.35
C THR A 39 -23.99 -3.74 -2.82
N PRO A 40 -23.58 -2.67 -2.13
CA PRO A 40 -22.32 -1.98 -2.43
C PRO A 40 -21.06 -2.75 -1.96
N LEU A 41 -21.21 -3.95 -1.38
CA LEU A 41 -20.07 -4.76 -0.94
C LEU A 41 -19.34 -5.38 -2.14
N GLY A 42 -18.01 -5.41 -2.07
CA GLY A 42 -17.16 -5.97 -3.11
C GLY A 42 -17.11 -5.13 -4.39
N TRP A 43 -17.58 -3.87 -4.36
CA TRP A 43 -17.69 -3.02 -5.56
C TRP A 43 -16.35 -2.89 -6.32
N ASP A 44 -15.26 -2.54 -5.63
CA ASP A 44 -13.95 -2.42 -6.26
C ASP A 44 -13.43 -3.76 -6.77
N TRP A 45 -13.71 -4.85 -6.04
CA TRP A 45 -13.37 -6.19 -6.51
C TRP A 45 -14.14 -6.53 -7.78
N GLN A 46 -15.42 -6.17 -7.89
CA GLN A 46 -16.25 -6.44 -9.07
C GLN A 46 -15.72 -5.73 -10.31
N LEU A 47 -15.25 -4.49 -10.15
CA LEU A 47 -14.60 -3.72 -11.23
C LEU A 47 -13.31 -4.38 -11.74
N ILE A 48 -12.65 -5.19 -10.91
CA ILE A 48 -11.43 -5.93 -11.28
C ILE A 48 -11.74 -7.34 -11.75
N TRP A 49 -12.68 -8.03 -11.12
CA TRP A 49 -13.01 -9.44 -11.35
C TRP A 49 -13.76 -9.64 -12.67
N THR A 50 -14.73 -8.78 -12.97
CA THR A 50 -15.55 -8.88 -14.20
C THR A 50 -14.68 -8.87 -15.46
N PRO A 51 -13.71 -7.93 -15.60
CA PRO A 51 -12.89 -7.86 -16.80
C PRO A 51 -11.73 -8.87 -16.84
N ILE A 52 -11.59 -9.77 -15.86
CA ILE A 52 -10.60 -10.88 -15.91
C ILE A 52 -11.26 -12.26 -15.85
N GLN A 53 -12.59 -12.31 -15.80
CA GLN A 53 -13.33 -13.51 -15.47
C GLN A 53 -12.98 -14.68 -16.40
N ASN A 54 -12.80 -15.88 -15.84
CA ASN A 54 -12.44 -17.08 -16.59
C ASN A 54 -11.14 -16.93 -17.42
N GLY A 55 -10.22 -16.07 -16.97
CA GLY A 55 -8.96 -15.79 -17.65
C GLY A 55 -9.05 -14.86 -18.85
N GLN A 56 -10.24 -14.34 -19.17
CA GLN A 56 -10.41 -13.35 -20.24
C GLN A 56 -10.09 -11.96 -19.71
N VAL A 57 -8.97 -11.38 -20.13
CA VAL A 57 -8.54 -10.04 -19.70
C VAL A 57 -9.04 -8.99 -20.69
N ASP A 58 -9.84 -8.05 -20.20
CA ASP A 58 -10.40 -6.94 -20.96
C ASP A 58 -10.13 -5.59 -20.26
N TYR A 59 -9.32 -4.75 -20.91
CA TYR A 59 -9.05 -3.38 -20.47
C TYR A 59 -9.97 -2.34 -21.14
N ALA A 60 -10.76 -2.72 -22.16
CA ALA A 60 -11.50 -1.79 -23.01
C ALA A 60 -12.60 -1.03 -22.26
N ASN A 61 -13.20 -1.64 -21.24
CA ASN A 61 -14.30 -1.05 -20.47
C ASN A 61 -13.87 0.03 -19.46
N GLY A 62 -12.57 0.35 -19.36
CA GLY A 62 -12.08 1.46 -18.53
C GLY A 62 -12.13 1.25 -17.01
N SER A 63 -12.69 0.14 -16.54
CA SER A 63 -12.86 -0.20 -15.13
C SER A 63 -11.59 -0.81 -14.51
N MET A 64 -10.84 -1.58 -15.29
CA MET A 64 -9.68 -2.32 -14.80
C MET A 64 -8.41 -1.45 -14.81
N ARG A 65 -8.03 -0.90 -13.65
CA ARG A 65 -6.83 -0.04 -13.51
C ARG A 65 -5.59 -0.75 -13.00
N VAL A 66 -5.70 -2.04 -12.70
CA VAL A 66 -4.55 -2.87 -12.29
C VAL A 66 -3.58 -2.98 -13.45
N THR A 67 -2.30 -2.84 -13.17
CA THR A 67 -1.26 -2.99 -14.19
C THR A 67 -1.19 -4.42 -14.74
N PRO A 68 -0.70 -4.63 -15.97
CA PRO A 68 -0.59 -5.96 -16.56
C PRO A 68 0.21 -6.95 -15.70
N TRP A 69 1.27 -6.49 -15.04
CA TRP A 69 2.08 -7.35 -14.17
C TRP A 69 1.42 -7.70 -12.84
N GLY A 70 0.29 -7.07 -12.50
CA GLY A 70 -0.58 -7.49 -11.39
C GLY A 70 -1.48 -8.67 -11.76
N LEU A 71 -1.76 -8.89 -13.05
CA LEU A 71 -2.65 -9.95 -13.53
C LEU A 71 -2.26 -11.36 -13.05
N PRO A 72 -0.98 -11.79 -13.07
CA PRO A 72 -0.62 -13.15 -12.65
C PRO A 72 -1.06 -13.49 -11.22
N MET A 73 -1.23 -12.47 -10.37
CA MET A 73 -1.72 -12.66 -9.00
C MET A 73 -3.24 -12.76 -8.92
N LEU A 74 -3.95 -12.10 -9.84
CA LEU A 74 -5.40 -11.95 -9.82
C LEU A 74 -6.09 -13.00 -10.69
N LEU A 75 -5.46 -13.44 -11.78
CA LEU A 75 -6.00 -14.42 -12.71
C LEU A 75 -6.41 -15.74 -12.04
N PRO A 76 -5.66 -16.33 -11.08
CA PRO A 76 -6.12 -17.52 -10.38
C PRO A 76 -7.47 -17.32 -9.67
N LEU A 77 -7.75 -16.11 -9.18
CA LEU A 77 -9.01 -15.78 -8.50
C LEU A 77 -10.17 -15.59 -9.48
N SER A 78 -9.88 -15.32 -10.75
CA SER A 78 -10.89 -15.10 -11.79
C SER A 78 -11.64 -16.37 -12.21
N PHE A 79 -11.09 -17.55 -11.91
CA PHE A 79 -11.72 -18.86 -12.15
C PHE A 79 -12.65 -19.29 -11.02
N LEU A 80 -12.72 -18.52 -9.94
CA LEU A 80 -13.61 -18.75 -8.81
C LEU A 80 -14.86 -17.88 -8.94
N SER A 81 -15.94 -18.27 -8.26
CA SER A 81 -17.11 -17.39 -8.15
C SER A 81 -16.73 -16.04 -7.54
N PHE A 82 -17.47 -14.99 -7.89
CA PHE A 82 -17.25 -13.65 -7.35
C PHE A 82 -17.20 -13.66 -5.81
N ARG A 83 -18.16 -14.34 -5.16
CA ARG A 83 -18.23 -14.47 -3.70
C ARG A 83 -16.97 -15.13 -3.13
N LEU A 84 -16.55 -16.27 -3.70
CA LEU A 84 -15.40 -17.01 -3.19
C LEU A 84 -14.08 -16.25 -3.39
N SER A 85 -13.89 -15.64 -4.57
CA SER A 85 -12.71 -14.81 -4.84
C SER A 85 -12.64 -13.59 -3.93
N TRP A 86 -13.75 -12.89 -3.71
CA TRP A 86 -13.84 -11.76 -2.78
C TRP A 86 -13.52 -12.16 -1.33
N SER A 87 -14.04 -13.31 -0.87
CA SER A 87 -13.72 -13.86 0.46
C SER A 87 -12.22 -14.14 0.61
N ILE A 88 -11.58 -14.70 -0.41
CA ILE A 88 -10.14 -14.97 -0.41
C ILE A 88 -9.35 -13.66 -0.38
N VAL A 89 -9.71 -12.67 -1.20
CA VAL A 89 -9.05 -11.34 -1.20
C VAL A 89 -9.18 -10.67 0.16
N THR A 90 -10.38 -10.75 0.77
CA THR A 90 -10.61 -10.24 2.13
C THR A 90 -9.72 -10.95 3.14
N PHE A 91 -9.65 -12.28 3.10
CA PHE A 91 -8.79 -13.04 4.01
C PHE A 91 -7.30 -12.70 3.84
N ILE A 92 -6.81 -12.60 2.60
CA ILE A 92 -5.44 -12.16 2.29
C ILE A 92 -5.18 -10.77 2.87
N THR A 93 -6.15 -9.86 2.75
CA THR A 93 -6.08 -8.52 3.33
C THR A 93 -5.98 -8.56 4.85
N LEU A 94 -6.77 -9.40 5.53
CA LEU A 94 -6.69 -9.54 6.98
C LEU A 94 -5.31 -10.06 7.43
N ILE A 95 -4.73 -11.00 6.69
CA ILE A 95 -3.34 -11.45 6.93
C ILE A 95 -2.37 -10.28 6.71
N ALA A 96 -2.53 -9.51 5.63
CA ALA A 96 -1.69 -8.37 5.32
C ALA A 96 -1.72 -7.32 6.45
N TYR A 97 -2.91 -7.02 6.99
CA TYR A 97 -3.05 -6.15 8.16
C TYR A 97 -2.25 -6.67 9.33
N LEU A 98 -2.44 -7.94 9.72
CA LEU A 98 -1.74 -8.53 10.85
C LEU A 98 -0.21 -8.46 10.69
N LEU A 99 0.30 -8.74 9.49
CA LEU A 99 1.72 -8.72 9.18
C LEU A 99 2.29 -7.29 9.12
N SER A 100 1.45 -6.29 8.84
CA SER A 100 1.85 -4.87 8.80
C SER A 100 1.99 -4.23 10.18
N VAL A 101 1.39 -4.81 11.21
CA VAL A 101 1.45 -4.28 12.58
C VAL A 101 2.89 -4.36 13.11
N PRO A 102 3.51 -3.23 13.50
CA PRO A 102 4.85 -3.23 14.05
C PRO A 102 4.87 -3.99 15.37
N ARG A 103 5.93 -4.78 15.58
CA ARG A 103 6.08 -5.51 16.83
C ARG A 103 6.29 -4.55 18.00
N ALA A 104 5.44 -4.67 19.01
CA ALA A 104 5.60 -4.00 20.29
C ALA A 104 6.44 -4.83 21.27
N ALA A 105 6.97 -4.20 22.32
CA ALA A 105 7.69 -4.90 23.38
C ALA A 105 6.79 -5.86 24.15
N ALA A 106 5.54 -5.47 24.39
CA ALA A 106 4.54 -6.30 25.06
C ALA A 106 3.59 -6.94 24.04
N PRO A 107 3.27 -8.24 24.16
CA PRO A 107 2.34 -8.93 23.25
C PRO A 107 0.96 -8.29 23.18
N TRP A 108 0.44 -7.81 24.31
CA TRP A 108 -0.88 -7.16 24.36
C TRP A 108 -0.92 -5.83 23.59
N LEU A 109 0.20 -5.09 23.54
CA LEU A 109 0.28 -3.86 22.73
C LEU A 109 0.24 -4.18 21.25
N TRP A 110 0.90 -5.26 20.82
CA TRP A 110 0.82 -5.72 19.43
C TRP A 110 -0.60 -6.13 19.08
N ALA A 111 -1.28 -6.89 19.96
CA ALA A 111 -2.68 -7.25 19.77
C ALA A 111 -3.59 -6.01 19.72
N LEU A 112 -3.37 -5.02 20.60
CA LEU A 112 -4.08 -3.75 20.57
C LEU A 112 -3.86 -3.02 19.24
N TYR A 113 -2.63 -2.90 18.76
CA TYR A 113 -2.35 -2.24 17.47
C TYR A 113 -2.98 -2.98 16.30
N ALA A 114 -3.03 -4.32 16.35
CA ALA A 114 -3.77 -5.10 15.39
C ALA A 114 -5.26 -4.75 15.44
N ILE A 115 -5.90 -4.83 16.60
CA ILE A 115 -7.32 -4.47 16.77
C ILE A 115 -7.60 -3.06 16.25
N LEU A 116 -6.77 -2.08 16.62
CA LEU A 116 -6.90 -0.69 16.16
C LEU A 116 -6.74 -0.55 14.65
N LEU A 117 -5.92 -1.37 13.99
CA LEU A 117 -5.82 -1.41 12.53
C LEU A 117 -7.08 -2.04 11.93
N PHE A 118 -7.52 -3.20 12.41
CA PHE A 118 -8.67 -3.92 11.87
C PHE A 118 -9.97 -3.11 11.98
N THR A 119 -10.15 -2.36 13.07
CA THR A 119 -11.37 -1.56 13.30
C THR A 119 -11.29 -0.14 12.73
N ALA A 120 -10.14 0.26 12.19
CA ALA A 120 -9.98 1.61 11.65
C ALA A 120 -10.89 1.85 10.42
N TYR A 121 -11.41 3.07 10.29
CA TYR A 121 -12.22 3.48 9.14
C TYR A 121 -11.67 3.02 7.77
N PRO A 122 -10.41 3.33 7.39
CA PRO A 122 -9.88 2.90 6.11
C PRO A 122 -9.79 1.39 5.95
N ALA A 123 -9.55 0.65 7.04
CA ALA A 123 -9.43 -0.81 7.01
C ALA A 123 -10.80 -1.47 6.79
N MET A 124 -11.83 -1.00 7.50
CA MET A 124 -13.19 -1.50 7.36
C MET A 124 -13.79 -1.14 5.99
N ARG A 125 -13.54 0.08 5.50
CA ARG A 125 -13.94 0.48 4.14
C ARG A 125 -13.28 -0.42 3.10
N HIS A 126 -11.98 -0.67 3.23
CA HIS A 126 -11.23 -1.53 2.31
C HIS A 126 -11.73 -2.98 2.31
N ILE A 127 -12.01 -3.55 3.49
CA ILE A 127 -12.64 -4.89 3.62
C ILE A 127 -13.98 -4.93 2.89
N ALA A 128 -14.82 -3.91 3.11
CA ALA A 128 -16.15 -3.85 2.49
C ALA A 128 -16.07 -3.79 0.95
N ASP A 129 -15.08 -3.10 0.37
CA ASP A 129 -14.94 -2.95 -1.08
C ASP A 129 -14.19 -4.11 -1.76
N GLY A 130 -13.35 -4.85 -1.02
CA GLY A 130 -12.53 -5.93 -1.59
C GLY A 130 -11.43 -5.44 -2.54
N ASN A 131 -10.88 -4.25 -2.34
CA ASN A 131 -9.83 -3.70 -3.20
C ASN A 131 -8.50 -4.49 -3.03
N ILE A 132 -7.57 -4.33 -3.96
CA ILE A 132 -6.26 -5.00 -3.98
C ILE A 132 -5.21 -4.44 -3.01
N GLU A 133 -5.53 -3.45 -2.15
CA GLU A 133 -4.55 -2.91 -1.18
C GLU A 133 -3.98 -3.95 -0.22
N GLY A 134 -4.72 -5.03 0.09
CA GLY A 134 -4.16 -6.17 0.83
C GLY A 134 -2.92 -6.76 0.16
N PHE A 135 -2.93 -6.88 -1.17
CA PHE A 135 -1.76 -7.29 -1.94
C PHE A 135 -0.66 -6.24 -1.88
N ILE A 136 -1.01 -4.96 -2.04
CA ILE A 136 -0.02 -3.85 -2.01
C ILE A 136 0.71 -3.81 -0.67
N LEU A 137 -0.01 -3.97 0.45
CA LEU A 137 0.56 -4.12 1.79
C LEU A 137 1.57 -5.28 1.87
N ILE A 138 1.21 -6.46 1.35
CA ILE A 138 2.13 -7.61 1.28
C ILE A 138 3.36 -7.26 0.45
N GLY A 139 3.18 -6.60 -0.70
CA GLY A 139 4.27 -6.15 -1.57
C GLY A 139 5.23 -5.21 -0.83
N VAL A 140 4.69 -4.22 -0.11
CA VAL A 140 5.49 -3.28 0.69
C VAL A 140 6.23 -3.98 1.82
N LEU A 141 5.59 -4.95 2.50
CA LEU A 141 6.25 -5.77 3.52
C LEU A 141 7.39 -6.60 2.94
N LEU A 142 7.21 -7.19 1.76
CA LEU A 142 8.24 -7.93 1.05
C LEU A 142 9.38 -7.03 0.56
N ILE A 143 9.09 -5.81 0.11
CA ILE A 143 10.10 -4.79 -0.20
C ILE A 143 10.93 -4.48 1.05
N ALA A 144 10.27 -4.14 2.16
CA ALA A 144 10.95 -3.82 3.40
C ALA A 144 11.79 -5.00 3.92
N PHE A 145 11.25 -6.22 3.89
CA PHE A 145 11.96 -7.43 4.27
C PHE A 145 13.14 -7.72 3.34
N GLY A 146 12.92 -7.74 2.03
CA GLY A 146 13.90 -8.02 1.00
C GLY A 146 15.05 -7.02 1.03
N TYR A 147 14.74 -5.74 1.12
CA TYR A 147 15.74 -4.68 1.23
C TYR A 147 16.56 -4.81 2.52
N ASN A 148 15.89 -4.86 3.68
CA ASN A 148 16.57 -4.89 4.98
C ASN A 148 17.39 -6.18 5.20
N ARG A 149 17.03 -7.29 4.56
CA ARG A 149 17.74 -8.57 4.65
C ARG A 149 18.66 -8.88 3.46
N ARG A 150 18.80 -7.94 2.52
CA ARG A 150 19.60 -8.13 1.29
C ARG A 150 19.20 -9.36 0.48
N ARG A 151 17.88 -9.62 0.36
CA ARG A 151 17.31 -10.75 -0.38
C ARG A 151 16.64 -10.24 -1.67
N ALA A 152 17.26 -10.56 -2.82
CA ALA A 152 16.80 -10.11 -4.12
C ALA A 152 15.41 -10.65 -4.50
N LEU A 153 15.13 -11.94 -4.27
CA LEU A 153 13.87 -12.55 -4.68
C LEU A 153 12.64 -11.95 -3.96
N PRO A 154 12.58 -11.86 -2.61
CA PRO A 154 11.50 -11.17 -1.92
C PRO A 154 11.36 -9.70 -2.33
N LEU A 155 12.47 -9.01 -2.60
CA LEU A 155 12.45 -7.62 -3.04
C LEU A 155 11.81 -7.48 -4.44
N GLY A 156 12.21 -8.31 -5.40
CA GLY A 156 11.64 -8.30 -6.76
C GLY A 156 10.16 -8.67 -6.77
N ILE A 157 9.78 -9.73 -6.06
CA ILE A 157 8.36 -10.10 -5.88
C ILE A 157 7.60 -8.95 -5.20
N GLY A 158 8.15 -8.38 -4.12
CA GLY A 158 7.53 -7.26 -3.42
C GLY A 158 7.29 -6.04 -4.31
N LEU A 159 8.26 -5.70 -5.18
CA LEU A 159 8.12 -4.63 -6.17
C LEU A 159 7.01 -4.92 -7.18
N LEU A 160 6.94 -6.13 -7.74
CA LEU A 160 5.87 -6.54 -8.65
C LEU A 160 4.49 -6.40 -8.00
N ILE A 161 4.34 -6.95 -6.80
CA ILE A 161 3.08 -6.94 -6.06
C ILE A 161 2.67 -5.50 -5.69
N ALA A 162 3.59 -4.73 -5.10
CA ALA A 162 3.27 -3.37 -4.64
C ALA A 162 2.90 -2.45 -5.83
N THR A 163 3.61 -2.59 -6.95
CA THR A 163 3.38 -1.77 -8.16
C THR A 163 2.23 -2.27 -9.03
N ALA A 164 1.45 -3.28 -8.59
CA ALA A 164 0.16 -3.61 -9.21
C ALA A 164 -0.79 -2.40 -9.25
N LYS A 165 -0.58 -1.44 -8.35
CA LYS A 165 -1.21 -0.12 -8.30
C LYS A 165 -0.15 0.97 -8.08
N PRO A 166 0.50 1.46 -9.14
CA PRO A 166 1.65 2.37 -9.04
C PRO A 166 1.34 3.66 -8.26
N GLN A 167 0.09 4.13 -8.31
CA GLN A 167 -0.34 5.37 -7.66
C GLN A 167 -0.06 5.35 -6.14
N THR A 168 -0.14 4.18 -5.50
CA THR A 168 0.08 4.04 -4.06
C THR A 168 1.56 4.04 -3.67
N VAL A 169 2.47 3.54 -4.52
CA VAL A 169 3.84 3.18 -4.09
C VAL A 169 4.98 3.66 -4.98
N TRP A 170 4.71 4.44 -6.04
CA TRP A 170 5.75 4.73 -7.03
C TRP A 170 7.00 5.43 -6.46
N LEU A 171 6.88 6.38 -5.52
CA LEU A 171 8.06 7.02 -4.91
C LEU A 171 8.86 6.01 -4.07
N LEU A 172 8.16 5.10 -3.37
CA LEU A 172 8.83 4.03 -2.64
C LEU A 172 9.61 3.14 -3.61
N ALA A 173 9.01 2.74 -4.73
CA ALA A 173 9.67 1.93 -5.75
C ALA A 173 10.90 2.64 -6.35
N VAL A 174 10.79 3.93 -6.67
CA VAL A 174 11.91 4.75 -7.17
C VAL A 174 13.07 4.78 -6.17
N TRP A 175 12.79 5.10 -4.91
CA TRP A 175 13.85 5.20 -3.90
C TRP A 175 14.48 3.86 -3.55
N VAL A 176 13.68 2.78 -3.52
CA VAL A 176 14.19 1.42 -3.36
C VAL A 176 15.12 1.05 -4.50
N SER A 177 14.76 1.38 -5.75
CA SER A 177 15.60 1.15 -6.93
C SER A 177 16.90 1.96 -6.87
N ILE A 178 16.85 3.24 -6.45
CA ILE A 178 18.05 4.07 -6.26
C ILE A 178 18.97 3.45 -5.21
N TYR A 179 18.43 3.04 -4.05
CA TYR A 179 19.23 2.41 -3.01
C TYR A 179 19.82 1.08 -3.44
N LEU A 180 19.05 0.29 -4.20
CA LEU A 180 19.49 -0.97 -4.75
C LEU A 180 20.70 -0.76 -5.67
N LEU A 181 20.64 0.20 -6.59
CA LEU A 181 21.74 0.54 -7.50
C LEU A 181 22.95 1.12 -6.77
N TRP A 182 22.72 1.94 -5.74
CA TRP A 182 23.80 2.61 -5.00
C TRP A 182 24.52 1.67 -4.01
N ARG A 183 23.80 0.72 -3.38
CA ARG A 183 24.31 0.02 -2.19
C ARG A 183 24.51 -1.47 -2.35
N TRP A 184 23.87 -2.08 -3.33
CA TRP A 184 23.97 -3.52 -3.53
C TRP A 184 24.94 -3.84 -4.65
N GLN A 185 25.56 -5.01 -4.56
CA GLN A 185 26.42 -5.51 -5.63
C GLN A 185 25.63 -5.71 -6.94
N PRO A 186 26.26 -5.52 -8.12
CA PRO A 186 25.59 -5.67 -9.41
C PRO A 186 24.76 -6.93 -9.60
N ARG A 187 25.31 -8.06 -9.18
CA ARG A 187 24.61 -9.36 -9.24
C ARG A 187 23.27 -9.36 -8.50
N ALA A 188 23.18 -8.64 -7.39
CA ALA A 188 21.98 -8.62 -6.58
C ALA A 188 20.87 -7.77 -7.21
N TRP A 189 21.21 -6.59 -7.76
CA TRP A 189 20.22 -5.76 -8.45
C TRP A 189 19.82 -6.33 -9.82
N LEU A 190 20.74 -6.99 -10.52
CA LEU A 190 20.41 -7.75 -11.74
C LEU A 190 19.42 -8.88 -11.45
N ARG A 191 19.54 -9.58 -10.31
CA ARG A 191 18.56 -10.61 -9.91
C ARG A 191 17.19 -10.02 -9.62
N VAL A 192 17.12 -8.87 -8.94
CA VAL A 192 15.84 -8.16 -8.73
C VAL A 192 15.24 -7.78 -10.08
N GLY A 193 16.03 -7.16 -10.95
CA GLY A 193 15.63 -6.79 -12.31
C GLY A 193 15.13 -7.98 -13.12
N ALA A 194 15.83 -9.12 -13.09
CA ALA A 194 15.42 -10.34 -13.77
C ALA A 194 14.07 -10.87 -13.29
N VAL A 195 13.84 -10.90 -11.96
CA VAL A 195 12.54 -11.31 -11.38
C VAL A 195 11.42 -10.39 -11.85
N VAL A 196 11.64 -9.07 -11.82
CA VAL A 196 10.65 -8.08 -12.25
C VAL A 196 10.38 -8.21 -13.75
N LEU A 197 11.41 -8.22 -14.59
CA LEU A 197 11.30 -8.27 -16.04
C LEU A 197 10.67 -9.58 -16.53
N ALA A 198 10.92 -10.70 -15.85
CA ALA A 198 10.31 -11.99 -16.19
C ALA A 198 8.77 -11.97 -16.12
N VAL A 199 8.18 -11.04 -15.36
CA VAL A 199 6.73 -10.87 -15.25
C VAL A 199 6.26 -9.65 -16.05
N VAL A 200 6.95 -8.52 -15.93
CA VAL A 200 6.56 -7.27 -16.60
C VAL A 200 6.64 -7.41 -18.11
N MET A 201 7.70 -7.99 -18.67
CA MET A 201 7.83 -8.06 -20.13
C MET A 201 6.73 -8.89 -20.78
N PRO A 202 6.46 -10.15 -20.37
CA PRO A 202 5.40 -10.93 -21.01
C PRO A 202 4.02 -10.29 -20.84
N THR A 203 3.72 -9.76 -19.65
CA THR A 203 2.40 -9.15 -19.39
C THR A 203 2.20 -7.84 -20.16
N MET A 204 3.25 -7.02 -20.29
CA MET A 204 3.20 -5.81 -21.13
C MET A 204 3.13 -6.12 -22.62
N LEU A 205 3.78 -7.19 -23.10
CA LEU A 205 3.64 -7.62 -24.49
C LEU A 205 2.23 -8.10 -24.82
N LEU A 206 1.57 -8.76 -23.86
CA LEU A 206 0.21 -9.29 -24.05
C LEU A 206 -0.88 -8.22 -23.87
N TYR A 207 -0.75 -7.35 -22.87
CA TYR A 207 -1.83 -6.46 -22.44
C TYR A 207 -1.43 -4.99 -22.33
N GLY A 208 -0.18 -4.64 -22.62
CA GLY A 208 0.36 -3.30 -22.40
C GLY A 208 -0.30 -2.23 -23.26
N GLU A 209 -0.61 -2.53 -24.52
CA GLU A 209 -1.30 -1.59 -25.42
C GLU A 209 -2.71 -1.26 -24.91
N ALA A 210 -3.52 -2.29 -24.62
CA ALA A 210 -4.88 -2.12 -24.12
C ALA A 210 -4.90 -1.40 -22.76
N TRP A 211 -3.99 -1.76 -21.85
CA TRP A 211 -3.84 -1.08 -20.56
C TRP A 211 -3.43 0.39 -20.75
N TRP A 212 -2.48 0.68 -21.65
CA TRP A 212 -2.03 2.05 -21.91
C TRP A 212 -3.14 2.91 -22.52
N ALA A 213 -3.88 2.38 -23.49
CA ALA A 213 -5.04 3.04 -24.08
C ALA A 213 -6.11 3.36 -23.02
N MET A 214 -6.39 2.40 -22.13
CA MET A 214 -7.30 2.62 -21.00
C MET A 214 -6.82 3.74 -20.08
N MET A 215 -5.53 3.77 -19.76
CA MET A 215 -4.95 4.82 -18.93
C MET A 215 -5.11 6.21 -19.56
N GLN A 216 -5.10 6.34 -20.89
CA GLN A 216 -5.30 7.63 -21.57
C GLN A 216 -6.76 8.10 -21.53
N VAL A 217 -7.74 7.19 -21.65
CA VAL A 217 -9.18 7.52 -21.71
C VAL A 217 -9.79 7.67 -20.31
N GLY A 218 -9.31 6.92 -19.32
CA GLY A 218 -9.99 6.68 -18.04
C GLY A 218 -9.74 7.69 -16.91
N HIS A 219 -9.36 8.94 -17.19
CA HIS A 219 -9.02 9.91 -16.15
C HIS A 219 -10.26 10.39 -15.37
N GLN A 220 -10.60 9.68 -14.28
CA GLN A 220 -11.50 10.15 -13.22
C GLN A 220 -10.88 11.28 -12.36
N VAL A 221 -9.97 12.06 -12.95
CA VAL A 221 -9.33 13.19 -12.28
C VAL A 221 -10.41 14.19 -11.91
N GLY A 222 -10.47 14.52 -10.62
CA GLY A 222 -11.50 15.43 -10.11
C GLY A 222 -12.82 14.78 -9.73
N THR A 223 -12.97 13.45 -9.81
CA THR A 223 -14.16 12.77 -9.24
C THR A 223 -14.20 12.86 -7.71
N PRO A 224 -15.37 12.77 -7.06
CA PRO A 224 -15.48 12.82 -5.58
C PRO A 224 -14.75 11.70 -4.82
N VAL A 225 -14.19 10.71 -5.53
CA VAL A 225 -13.44 9.59 -4.96
C VAL A 225 -11.93 9.83 -5.03
N ASP A 226 -11.47 10.76 -5.86
CA ASP A 226 -10.05 11.08 -6.05
C ASP A 226 -9.52 11.98 -4.94
N VAL A 227 -8.56 11.49 -4.17
CA VAL A 227 -7.94 12.14 -3.01
C VAL A 227 -6.53 12.69 -3.29
N SER A 228 -6.09 12.68 -4.56
CA SER A 228 -4.83 13.32 -4.95
C SER A 228 -4.87 14.84 -4.74
N LEU A 229 -3.70 15.47 -4.59
CA LEU A 229 -3.60 16.93 -4.50
C LEU A 229 -4.04 17.60 -5.80
N LEU A 230 -3.69 17.02 -6.95
CA LEU A 230 -4.09 17.55 -8.26
C LEU A 230 -5.62 17.65 -8.35
N ALA A 231 -6.32 16.58 -8.00
CA ALA A 231 -7.78 16.55 -8.05
C ALA A 231 -8.41 17.49 -7.01
N SER A 232 -7.90 17.49 -5.78
CA SER A 232 -8.42 18.36 -4.71
C SER A 232 -8.24 19.85 -5.01
N LEU A 233 -7.07 20.25 -5.52
CA LEU A 233 -6.84 21.64 -5.89
C LEU A 233 -7.61 22.03 -7.16
N GLY A 234 -7.65 21.13 -8.15
CA GLY A 234 -8.38 21.34 -9.40
C GLY A 234 -9.88 21.54 -9.18
N ARG A 235 -10.52 20.75 -8.30
CA ARG A 235 -11.94 20.92 -7.95
C ARG A 235 -12.25 22.28 -7.30
N GLN A 236 -11.29 22.89 -6.62
CA GLN A 236 -11.45 24.23 -6.04
C GLN A 236 -11.05 25.37 -7.00
N GLY A 237 -10.68 25.04 -8.25
CA GLY A 237 -10.30 26.03 -9.25
C GLY A 237 -8.90 26.64 -9.05
N TYR A 238 -8.04 26.03 -8.22
CA TYR A 238 -6.66 26.50 -8.08
C TYR A 238 -5.84 26.23 -9.35
N PRO A 239 -4.86 27.09 -9.68
CA PRO A 239 -4.05 26.93 -10.88
C PRO A 239 -3.14 25.70 -10.77
N THR A 240 -2.91 25.02 -11.90
CA THR A 240 -2.01 23.85 -12.01
C THR A 240 -0.59 24.16 -11.51
N LEU A 241 -0.15 25.42 -11.60
CA LEU A 241 1.13 25.86 -11.05
C LEU A 241 1.24 25.64 -9.54
N LEU A 242 0.16 25.89 -8.77
CA LEU A 242 0.16 25.64 -7.33
C LEU A 242 0.38 24.16 -7.03
N PHE A 243 -0.31 23.27 -7.77
CA PHE A 243 -0.07 21.83 -7.68
C PHE A 243 1.39 21.50 -8.00
N ALA A 244 1.94 22.03 -9.11
CA ALA A 244 3.32 21.75 -9.50
C ALA A 244 4.33 22.14 -8.40
N VAL A 245 4.17 23.32 -7.79
CA VAL A 245 5.00 23.78 -6.67
C VAL A 245 4.88 22.83 -5.47
N LEU A 246 3.67 22.46 -5.06
CA LEU A 246 3.44 21.54 -3.94
C LEU A 246 3.99 20.14 -4.23
N ALA A 247 3.84 19.64 -5.45
CA ALA A 247 4.37 18.36 -5.87
C ALA A 247 5.91 18.36 -5.81
N ILE A 248 6.57 19.41 -6.31
CA ILE A 248 8.02 19.58 -6.22
C ILE A 248 8.47 19.62 -4.75
N LEU A 249 7.76 20.33 -3.88
CA LEU A 249 8.07 20.39 -2.44
C LEU A 249 7.93 19.01 -1.79
N ILE A 250 6.84 18.29 -2.04
CA ILE A 250 6.60 16.95 -1.47
C ILE A 250 7.66 15.96 -1.95
N VAL A 251 7.94 15.93 -3.25
CA VAL A 251 8.98 15.06 -3.83
C VAL A 251 10.35 15.45 -3.30
N GLY A 252 10.68 16.74 -3.27
CA GLY A 252 11.96 17.27 -2.84
C GLY A 252 12.26 16.97 -1.37
N ILE A 253 11.31 17.24 -0.47
CA ILE A 253 11.45 16.93 0.96
C ILE A 253 11.55 15.42 1.17
N SER A 254 10.68 14.63 0.53
CA SER A 254 10.70 13.17 0.68
C SER A 254 12.03 12.59 0.19
N SER A 255 12.55 13.12 -0.92
CA SER A 255 13.84 12.75 -1.51
C SER A 255 15.01 13.12 -0.62
N LEU A 256 15.04 14.34 -0.09
CA LEU A 256 16.08 14.80 0.82
C LEU A 256 16.16 13.94 2.09
N LEU A 257 14.99 13.62 2.68
CA LEU A 257 14.92 12.79 3.87
C LEU A 257 15.27 11.32 3.58
N ALA A 258 14.85 10.80 2.42
CA ALA A 258 15.24 9.48 1.95
C ALA A 258 16.77 9.37 1.85
N LEU A 259 17.43 10.29 1.14
CA LEU A 259 18.90 10.33 0.99
C LEU A 259 19.64 10.32 2.33
N ARG A 260 19.11 10.99 3.35
CA ARG A 260 19.73 11.11 4.67
C ARG A 260 19.52 9.90 5.59
N GLN A 261 18.60 8.98 5.27
CA GLN A 261 18.33 7.77 6.07
C GLN A 261 18.35 6.44 5.26
N PRO A 262 19.50 6.06 4.68
CA PRO A 262 19.51 5.00 3.69
C PRO A 262 19.80 3.59 4.24
N GLN A 263 20.02 3.42 5.57
CA GLN A 263 20.49 2.14 6.12
C GLN A 263 19.41 1.06 6.21
N GLN A 264 18.17 1.42 6.54
CA GLN A 264 17.05 0.46 6.68
C GLN A 264 15.73 1.13 6.31
N LEU A 265 14.88 0.42 5.56
CA LEU A 265 13.51 0.84 5.31
C LEU A 265 12.69 0.57 6.58
N ARG A 266 12.44 1.64 7.34
CA ARG A 266 11.57 1.63 8.52
C ARG A 266 10.18 2.12 8.16
N GLU A 267 9.22 1.78 9.02
CA GLU A 267 7.80 2.04 8.85
C GLU A 267 7.49 3.52 8.57
N PRO A 268 8.05 4.53 9.29
CA PRO A 268 7.82 5.94 8.97
C PRO A 268 8.34 6.38 7.60
N HIS A 269 9.45 5.80 7.13
CA HIS A 269 10.00 6.12 5.80
C HIS A 269 9.08 5.59 4.70
N ILE A 270 8.62 4.35 4.88
CA ILE A 270 7.65 3.71 3.98
C ILE A 270 6.35 4.52 3.98
N GLY A 271 5.82 4.85 5.16
CA GLY A 271 4.61 5.65 5.31
C GLY A 271 4.72 7.04 4.66
N MET A 272 5.86 7.73 4.82
CA MET A 272 6.13 8.99 4.14
C MET A 272 6.11 8.85 2.61
N LEU A 273 6.84 7.87 2.07
CA LEU A 273 6.97 7.69 0.62
C LEU A 273 5.65 7.24 -0.03
N ILE A 274 4.86 6.41 0.66
CA ILE A 274 3.52 5.99 0.21
C ILE A 274 2.55 7.17 0.24
N SER A 275 2.50 7.90 1.35
CA SER A 275 1.64 9.09 1.46
C SER A 275 2.00 10.13 0.40
N ALA A 276 3.30 10.37 0.19
CA ALA A 276 3.79 11.24 -0.87
C ALA A 276 3.35 10.74 -2.26
N SER A 277 3.51 9.43 -2.54
CA SER A 277 3.11 8.82 -3.83
C SER A 277 1.65 9.09 -4.15
N MET A 278 0.78 8.88 -3.17
CA MET A 278 -0.66 9.08 -3.28
C MET A 278 -1.02 10.56 -3.51
N LEU A 279 -0.40 11.47 -2.73
CA LEU A 279 -0.66 12.91 -2.83
C LEU A 279 -0.35 13.48 -4.21
N ILE A 280 0.76 13.04 -4.82
CA ILE A 280 1.24 13.57 -6.11
C ILE A 280 0.86 12.70 -7.30
N SER A 281 0.17 11.59 -7.08
CA SER A 281 -0.36 10.77 -8.15
C SER A 281 -1.36 11.57 -9.00
N PRO A 282 -1.52 11.27 -10.30
CA PRO A 282 -2.55 11.88 -11.12
C PRO A 282 -3.97 11.61 -10.61
N TYR A 283 -4.16 10.46 -9.95
CA TYR A 283 -5.40 10.02 -9.32
C TYR A 283 -5.08 9.02 -8.20
N THR A 284 -5.75 9.13 -7.05
CA THR A 284 -5.74 8.09 -6.02
C THR A 284 -7.11 7.96 -5.38
N SER A 285 -7.60 6.74 -5.21
CA SER A 285 -8.86 6.50 -4.49
C SER A 285 -8.66 6.59 -2.97
N SER A 286 -9.66 7.08 -2.25
CA SER A 286 -9.72 7.08 -0.79
C SER A 286 -9.51 5.69 -0.16
N ILE A 287 -9.87 4.62 -0.88
CA ILE A 287 -9.74 3.23 -0.43
C ILE A 287 -8.26 2.81 -0.30
N SER A 288 -7.36 3.49 -1.00
CA SER A 288 -5.91 3.31 -0.87
C SER A 288 -5.32 3.83 0.43
N LEU A 289 -6.09 4.57 1.23
CA LEU A 289 -5.62 5.16 2.49
C LEU A 289 -5.12 4.11 3.47
N VAL A 290 -5.61 2.87 3.41
CA VAL A 290 -5.23 1.82 4.36
C VAL A 290 -3.74 1.48 4.32
N THR A 291 -3.12 1.50 3.13
CA THR A 291 -1.69 1.23 2.99
C THR A 291 -0.85 2.33 3.63
N ALA A 292 -1.19 3.60 3.38
CA ALA A 292 -0.55 4.73 4.07
C ALA A 292 -0.78 4.65 5.58
N PHE A 293 -2.01 4.38 6.02
CA PHE A 293 -2.39 4.28 7.42
C PHE A 293 -1.59 3.20 8.19
N ALA A 294 -1.44 2.01 7.61
CA ALA A 294 -0.71 0.91 8.23
C ALA A 294 0.75 1.29 8.53
N PHE A 295 1.44 1.93 7.59
CA PHE A 295 2.86 2.28 7.77
C PHE A 295 3.08 3.65 8.45
N ALA A 296 2.23 4.64 8.19
CA ALA A 296 2.37 5.99 8.73
C ALA A 296 1.77 6.16 10.12
N VAL A 297 0.63 5.54 10.42
CA VAL A 297 -0.07 5.74 11.71
C VAL A 297 0.19 4.57 12.64
N ILE A 298 -0.14 3.35 12.21
CA ILE A 298 0.07 2.14 13.02
C ILE A 298 1.58 1.92 13.25
N GLY A 299 2.41 2.13 12.21
CA GLY A 299 3.87 2.18 12.31
C GLY A 299 4.43 3.22 13.29
N MET A 300 3.72 4.33 13.51
CA MET A 300 4.13 5.42 14.40
C MET A 300 3.72 5.20 15.85
N LEU A 301 2.67 4.43 16.14
CA LEU A 301 2.20 4.15 17.51
C LEU A 301 3.31 3.69 18.47
N PRO A 302 4.18 2.71 18.14
CA PRO A 302 5.27 2.32 19.03
C PRO A 302 6.40 3.36 19.14
N LEU A 303 6.52 4.30 18.19
CA LEU A 303 7.61 5.28 18.12
C LEU A 303 7.24 6.62 18.76
N ARG A 304 5.99 7.07 18.57
CA ARG A 304 5.42 8.33 19.05
C ARG A 304 3.94 8.10 19.40
N PRO A 305 3.62 7.45 20.54
CA PRO A 305 2.27 6.98 20.84
C PRO A 305 1.22 8.09 20.87
N ARG A 306 1.56 9.28 21.38
CA ARG A 306 0.64 10.43 21.40
C ARG A 306 0.25 10.89 19.98
N LEU A 307 1.22 10.96 19.07
CA LEU A 307 0.97 11.38 17.69
C LEU A 307 0.23 10.29 16.91
N GLY A 308 0.62 9.03 17.08
CA GLY A 308 -0.08 7.90 16.49
C GLY A 308 -1.54 7.81 16.96
N ALA A 309 -1.79 8.02 18.26
CA ALA A 309 -3.14 8.03 18.82
C ALA A 309 -3.97 9.22 18.31
N ALA A 310 -3.39 10.42 18.21
CA ALA A 310 -4.08 11.58 17.67
C ALA A 310 -4.48 11.37 16.19
N LEU A 311 -3.57 10.85 15.36
CA LEU A 311 -3.87 10.49 13.98
C LEU A 311 -4.94 9.40 13.88
N LEU A 312 -4.87 8.40 14.75
CA LEU A 312 -5.84 7.32 14.80
C LEU A 312 -7.24 7.83 15.15
N ILE A 313 -7.37 8.71 16.15
CA ILE A 313 -8.64 9.35 16.50
C ILE A 313 -9.16 10.17 15.32
N LEU A 314 -8.28 10.97 14.70
CA LEU A 314 -8.65 11.83 13.58
C LEU A 314 -9.11 11.04 12.34
N ILE A 315 -8.51 9.89 12.06
CA ILE A 315 -8.92 9.04 10.93
C ILE A 315 -10.24 8.33 11.24
N ASN A 316 -10.44 7.90 12.49
CA ASN A 316 -11.66 7.24 12.90
C ASN A 316 -12.83 8.20 13.11
N SER A 317 -12.59 9.51 13.25
CA SER A 317 -13.68 10.49 13.28
C SER A 317 -14.47 10.50 11.96
N LEU A 318 -13.92 9.95 10.86
CA LEU A 318 -14.64 9.73 9.61
C LEU A 318 -15.87 8.81 9.77
N TYR A 319 -15.91 7.94 10.79
CA TYR A 319 -17.14 7.18 11.12
C TYR A 319 -18.29 8.08 11.57
N LEU A 320 -17.97 9.26 12.12
CA LEU A 320 -18.94 10.20 12.67
C LEU A 320 -19.38 11.25 11.65
N VAL A 321 -18.74 11.29 10.47
CA VAL A 321 -19.07 12.26 9.42
C VAL A 321 -20.34 11.79 8.69
N PRO A 322 -21.41 12.62 8.62
CA PRO A 322 -22.64 12.27 7.92
C PRO A 322 -22.38 11.89 6.46
N HIS A 323 -23.17 10.96 5.93
CA HIS A 323 -22.98 10.45 4.56
C HIS A 323 -22.97 11.57 3.50
N GLU A 324 -23.86 12.57 3.64
CA GLU A 324 -23.92 13.73 2.74
C GLU A 324 -22.65 14.57 2.79
N THR A 325 -22.14 14.84 4.00
CA THR A 325 -20.87 15.54 4.20
C THR A 325 -19.70 14.74 3.64
N MET A 326 -19.69 13.42 3.83
CA MET A 326 -18.65 12.55 3.29
C MET A 326 -18.68 12.52 1.75
N ARG A 327 -19.88 12.54 1.15
CA ARG A 327 -20.04 12.61 -0.30
C ARG A 327 -19.57 13.95 -0.88
N ALA A 328 -19.84 15.05 -0.17
CA ALA A 328 -19.46 16.40 -0.62
C ALA A 328 -17.98 16.73 -0.36
N TYR A 329 -17.45 16.35 0.81
CA TYR A 329 -16.15 16.80 1.31
C TYR A 329 -15.14 15.68 1.61
N GLY A 330 -15.55 14.41 1.52
CA GLY A 330 -14.72 13.27 1.91
C GLY A 330 -13.38 13.22 1.19
N ALA A 331 -13.34 13.57 -0.10
CA ALA A 331 -12.09 13.63 -0.83
C ALA A 331 -11.09 14.64 -0.23
N TYR A 332 -11.55 15.86 0.09
CA TYR A 332 -10.71 16.89 0.69
C TYR A 332 -10.24 16.49 2.09
N LEU A 333 -11.14 15.93 2.91
CA LEU A 333 -10.80 15.45 4.24
C LEU A 333 -9.69 14.39 4.17
N ILE A 334 -9.81 13.44 3.24
CA ILE A 334 -8.80 12.39 3.07
C ILE A 334 -7.49 12.93 2.49
N THR A 335 -7.52 13.88 1.53
CA THR A 335 -6.30 14.57 1.07
C THR A 335 -5.58 15.28 2.22
N CYS A 336 -6.33 15.94 3.11
CA CYS A 336 -5.77 16.58 4.31
C CYS A 336 -5.15 15.55 5.27
N LEU A 337 -5.83 14.42 5.50
CA LEU A 337 -5.29 13.33 6.31
C LEU A 337 -3.99 12.75 5.72
N LEU A 338 -3.94 12.51 4.41
CA LEU A 338 -2.74 12.05 3.72
C LEU A 338 -1.60 13.07 3.84
N THR A 339 -1.89 14.36 3.68
CA THR A 339 -0.92 15.44 3.84
C THR A 339 -0.36 15.46 5.26
N LEU A 340 -1.22 15.28 6.27
CA LEU A 340 -0.81 15.22 7.67
C LEU A 340 0.02 13.96 7.98
N MET A 341 -0.38 12.80 7.48
CA MET A 341 0.41 11.55 7.59
C MET A 341 1.80 11.72 7.00
N TRP A 342 1.89 12.28 5.79
CA TRP A 342 3.15 12.59 5.12
C TRP A 342 4.01 13.54 5.95
N ALA A 343 3.45 14.69 6.36
CA ALA A 343 4.18 15.72 7.10
C ALA A 343 4.70 15.22 8.44
N LEU A 344 3.91 14.44 9.19
CA LEU A 344 4.32 13.89 10.49
C LEU A 344 5.39 12.81 10.35
N CYS A 345 5.30 11.96 9.32
CA CYS A 345 6.37 11.00 9.03
C CYS A 345 7.66 11.73 8.62
N ALA A 346 7.57 12.71 7.73
CA ALA A 346 8.71 13.53 7.30
C ALA A 346 9.36 14.26 8.49
N TRP A 347 8.55 14.89 9.34
CA TRP A 347 9.02 15.55 10.56
C TRP A 347 9.72 14.56 11.50
N HIS A 348 9.14 13.38 11.73
CA HIS A 348 9.75 12.36 12.60
C HIS A 348 11.12 11.92 12.07
N ILE A 349 11.22 11.68 10.76
CA ILE A 349 12.49 11.31 10.10
C ILE A 349 13.50 12.45 10.22
N ALA A 350 13.09 13.70 9.99
CA ALA A 350 13.95 14.87 10.13
C ALA A 350 14.50 15.03 11.56
N GLN A 351 13.68 14.78 12.58
CA GLN A 351 14.13 14.77 13.97
C GLN A 351 15.18 13.69 14.23
N GLN A 352 14.95 12.48 13.73
CA GLN A 352 15.93 11.39 13.84
C GLN A 352 17.27 11.75 13.18
N VAL A 353 17.23 12.34 11.99
CA VAL A 353 18.43 12.80 11.26
C VAL A 353 19.19 13.87 12.06
N ARG A 354 18.49 14.84 12.67
CA ARG A 354 19.12 15.89 13.49
C ARG A 354 19.73 15.35 14.78
N SER A 355 19.11 14.35 15.38
CA SER A 355 19.59 13.71 16.62
C SER A 355 20.71 12.69 16.40
N ALA A 356 21.01 12.32 15.15
CA ALA A 356 22.09 11.38 14.87
C ALA A 356 23.44 12.06 15.18
N PRO A 357 24.31 11.46 16.01
CA PRO A 357 25.63 12.03 16.29
C PRO A 357 26.40 12.20 14.98
N ALA A 358 27.16 13.29 14.86
CA ALA A 358 27.90 13.68 13.65
C ALA A 358 29.03 12.71 13.25
N THR A 359 29.14 11.55 13.89
CA THR A 359 30.18 10.53 13.69
C THR A 359 30.06 9.73 12.40
N PHE A 360 29.20 10.12 11.46
CA PHE A 360 29.18 9.61 10.09
C PHE A 360 29.94 10.56 9.15
N GLN A 361 31.23 10.78 9.41
CA GLN A 361 32.14 11.28 8.40
C GLN A 361 33.19 10.22 8.09
N ILE A 362 33.03 9.63 6.90
CA ILE A 362 34.07 9.01 6.09
C ILE A 362 34.72 7.75 6.70
N GLU A 363 34.00 6.63 6.70
CA GLU A 363 34.66 5.36 6.40
C GLU A 363 34.60 5.19 4.88
N SER A 364 35.66 5.69 4.23
CA SER A 364 35.97 5.47 2.82
C SER A 364 36.03 3.97 2.55
N ALA A 365 35.17 3.49 1.64
CA ALA A 365 35.33 2.21 0.96
C ALA A 365 36.05 2.44 -0.37
#